data_AF-A0A166IH66-F1
#
_entry.id   AF-A0A166IH66-F1
#
_cell.length_a   1.000
_cell.length_b   1.000
_cell.length_c   1.000
_cell.angle_alpha   90.00
_cell.angle_beta   90.00
_cell.angle_gamma   90.00
#
_symmetry.space_group_name_H-M   'P 1'
#
loop_
_entity.id
_entity.type
_entity.pdbx_description
1 polymer ?
#
loop_
_entity_poly.entity_id
_entity_poly.type
_entity_poly.pdbx_seq_one_letter_code
_entity_poly.pdbx_strand_id
1 'polypeptide(L)'
;MTEEVESGAVPAECVRQYKSLLQCHRRIPAGPGRDAACRHLNQSLANCLVATICPDESEAVKSLCGSGGTALKRSQCQQAQLSLAVCLSSHQN
;
A
#
# COMPACT_ATOMS: atom_id res chain seq x y z
N MET A 1 1.83 26.25 -8.47
CA MET A 1 1.19 26.92 -7.32
C MET A 1 0.51 25.81 -6.54
N THR A 2 1.33 25.11 -5.74
CA THR A 2 1.35 25.17 -4.25
C THR A 2 0.15 24.40 -3.71
N GLU A 3 0.33 23.11 -3.44
CA GLU A 3 0.66 22.57 -2.10
C GLU A 3 -0.47 22.84 -1.10
N GLU A 4 -1.25 21.80 -0.81
CA GLU A 4 -1.93 21.62 0.48
C GLU A 4 -1.89 20.11 0.75
N VAL A 5 -0.85 19.67 1.44
CA VAL A 5 -0.79 18.34 2.07
C VAL A 5 -1.77 18.39 3.24
N GLU A 6 -3.00 17.93 3.02
CA GLU A 6 -3.97 17.80 4.10
C GLU A 6 -3.71 16.51 4.88
N SER A 7 -3.14 16.70 6.06
CA SER A 7 -2.92 15.67 7.08
C SER A 7 -4.20 14.86 7.32
N GLY A 8 -4.21 13.61 6.86
CA GLY A 8 -5.31 12.65 7.09
C GLY A 8 -6.26 12.40 5.91
N ALA A 9 -6.10 13.10 4.78
CA ALA A 9 -6.92 12.85 3.59
C ALA A 9 -6.35 11.70 2.74
N VAL A 10 -7.20 10.73 2.37
CA VAL A 10 -6.83 9.68 1.42
C VAL A 10 -6.51 10.33 0.07
N PRO A 11 -5.34 10.04 -0.56
CA PRO A 11 -5.00 10.59 -1.87
C PRO A 11 -6.11 10.35 -2.89
N ALA A 12 -6.36 11.34 -3.77
CA ALA A 12 -7.45 11.30 -4.75
C ALA A 12 -7.46 9.99 -5.57
N GLU A 13 -6.27 9.48 -5.86
CA GLU A 13 -6.03 8.26 -6.65
C GLU A 13 -6.51 6.98 -5.93
N CYS A 14 -6.56 7.01 -4.60
CA CYS A 14 -6.94 5.89 -3.74
C CYS A 14 -8.38 5.98 -3.19
N VAL A 15 -9.11 7.07 -3.50
CA VAL A 15 -10.47 7.31 -3.00
C VAL A 15 -11.43 6.19 -3.40
N ARG A 16 -11.26 5.59 -4.58
CA ARG A 16 -12.12 4.49 -5.04
C ARG A 16 -11.98 3.26 -4.13
N GLN A 17 -10.76 2.84 -3.83
CA GLN A 17 -10.46 1.70 -2.95
C GLN A 17 -10.96 1.98 -1.53
N TYR A 18 -10.74 3.20 -1.03
CA TYR A 18 -11.22 3.63 0.28
C TYR A 18 -12.74 3.55 0.40
N LYS A 19 -13.48 4.07 -0.60
CA LYS A 19 -14.95 3.98 -0.62
C LYS A 19 -15.43 2.53 -0.63
N SER A 20 -14.80 1.65 -1.41
CA SER A 20 -15.14 0.22 -1.43
C SER A 20 -14.93 -0.44 -0.08
N LEU A 21 -13.80 -0.17 0.58
CA LEU A 21 -13.52 -0.68 1.93
C LEU A 21 -14.55 -0.18 2.95
N LEU A 22 -14.89 1.11 2.92
CA LEU A 22 -15.89 1.70 3.81
C LEU A 22 -17.26 1.06 3.62
N GLN A 23 -17.66 0.77 2.38
CA GLN A 23 -18.90 0.05 2.09
C GLN A 23 -18.89 -1.39 2.63
N CYS A 24 -17.74 -2.08 2.58
CA CYS A 24 -17.58 -3.39 3.19
C CYS A 24 -17.75 -3.33 4.72
N HIS A 25 -17.09 -2.37 5.37
CA HIS A 25 -17.20 -2.17 6.83
C HIS A 25 -18.62 -1.77 7.28
N ARG A 26 -19.39 -1.09 6.44
CA ARG A 26 -20.80 -0.77 6.72
C ARG A 26 -21.70 -1.99 6.69
N ARG A 27 -21.39 -2.98 5.84
CA ARG A 27 -22.20 -4.19 5.66
C ARG A 27 -21.85 -5.29 6.67
N ILE A 28 -20.62 -5.31 7.16
CA ILE A 28 -20.10 -6.40 7.98
C ILE A 28 -19.71 -5.85 9.37
N PRO A 29 -20.34 -6.33 10.45
CA PRO A 29 -20.03 -5.91 11.82
C PRO A 29 -18.56 -6.10 12.17
N ALA A 30 -18.04 -5.29 13.09
CA ALA A 30 -16.66 -5.39 13.54
C ALA A 30 -16.34 -6.78 14.15
N GLY A 31 -15.15 -7.28 13.86
CA GLY A 31 -14.65 -8.57 14.36
C GLY A 31 -13.88 -9.36 13.28
N PRO A 32 -13.38 -10.56 13.62
CA PRO A 32 -12.54 -11.36 12.72
C PRO A 32 -13.20 -11.67 11.36
N GLY A 33 -14.53 -11.80 11.35
CA GLY A 33 -15.29 -12.03 10.12
C GLY A 33 -15.21 -10.87 9.12
N ARG A 34 -15.20 -9.62 9.61
CA ARG A 34 -15.01 -8.43 8.77
C ARG A 34 -13.61 -8.37 8.20
N ASP A 35 -12.61 -8.63 9.03
CA ASP A 35 -11.21 -8.56 8.60
C ASP A 35 -10.95 -9.58 7.49
N ALA A 36 -11.50 -10.79 7.62
CA ALA A 36 -11.42 -11.81 6.58
C ALA A 36 -12.18 -11.42 5.30
N ALA A 37 -13.42 -10.91 5.42
CA ALA A 37 -14.26 -10.57 4.29
C ALA A 37 -13.76 -9.33 3.51
N CYS A 38 -13.27 -8.31 4.22
CA CYS A 38 -12.80 -7.05 3.65
C CYS A 38 -11.29 -7.03 3.37
N ARG A 39 -10.56 -8.11 3.66
CA ARG A 39 -9.08 -8.21 3.51
C ARG A 39 -8.57 -7.72 2.16
N HIS A 40 -9.20 -8.14 1.07
CA HIS A 40 -8.75 -7.80 -0.29
C HIS A 40 -8.91 -6.30 -0.60
N LEU A 41 -9.96 -5.66 -0.07
CA LEU A 41 -10.18 -4.21 -0.19
C LEU A 41 -9.18 -3.44 0.66
N ASN A 42 -8.89 -3.94 1.87
CA ASN A 42 -7.89 -3.35 2.74
C ASN A 42 -6.49 -3.41 2.10
N GLN A 43 -6.12 -4.57 1.56
CA GLN A 43 -4.85 -4.75 0.84
C GLN A 43 -4.79 -3.85 -0.40
N SER A 44 -5.88 -3.74 -1.15
CA SER A 44 -5.93 -2.87 -2.34
C SER A 44 -5.75 -1.40 -1.99
N LEU A 45 -6.37 -0.92 -0.91
CA LEU A 45 -6.16 0.44 -0.41
C LEU A 45 -4.71 0.65 0.06
N ALA A 46 -4.18 -0.27 0.86
CA ALA A 46 -2.80 -0.21 1.34
C ALA A 46 -1.79 -0.13 0.18
N ASN A 47 -1.95 -0.99 -0.84
CA ASN A 47 -1.10 -0.97 -2.03
C ASN A 47 -1.18 0.36 -2.79
N CYS A 48 -2.38 0.96 -2.88
CA CYS A 48 -2.54 2.26 -3.52
C CYS A 48 -1.80 3.35 -2.74
N LEU A 49 -2.01 3.42 -1.42
CA LEU A 49 -1.35 4.41 -0.56
C LEU A 49 0.17 4.30 -0.65
N VAL A 50 0.71 3.09 -0.57
CA VAL A 50 2.15 2.85 -0.69
C VAL A 50 2.67 3.29 -2.06
N ALA A 51 1.95 3.01 -3.14
CA ALA A 51 2.34 3.44 -4.49
C ALA A 51 2.23 4.95 -4.71
N THR A 52 1.37 5.65 -3.98
CA THR A 52 1.30 7.12 -4.02
C THR A 52 2.42 7.76 -3.20
N ILE A 53 2.76 7.19 -2.04
CA ILE A 53 3.76 7.77 -1.13
C ILE A 53 5.19 7.48 -1.61
N CYS A 54 5.46 6.23 -2.00
CA CYS A 54 6.79 5.75 -2.43
C CYS A 54 6.69 5.09 -3.81
N PRO A 55 6.43 5.85 -4.89
CA PRO A 55 6.12 5.30 -6.21
C PRO A 55 7.24 4.42 -6.75
N ASP A 56 8.48 4.91 -6.73
CA ASP A 56 9.64 4.23 -7.31
C ASP A 56 9.98 2.95 -6.55
N GLU A 57 10.01 3.00 -5.21
CA GLU A 57 10.28 1.84 -4.37
C GLU A 57 9.16 0.80 -4.48
N SER A 58 7.90 1.25 -4.56
CA SER A 58 6.76 0.35 -4.72
C SER A 58 6.81 -0.40 -6.05
N GLU A 59 7.22 0.27 -7.13
CA GLU A 59 7.35 -0.33 -8.46
C GLU A 59 8.56 -1.28 -8.51
N ALA A 60 9.67 -0.90 -7.88
CA ALA A 60 10.83 -1.78 -7.73
C ALA A 60 10.46 -3.09 -7.02
N VAL A 61 9.68 -3.02 -5.93
CA VAL A 61 9.19 -4.22 -5.23
C VAL A 61 8.29 -5.06 -6.13
N LYS A 62 7.32 -4.47 -6.86
CA LYS A 62 6.46 -5.22 -7.78
C LYS A 62 7.25 -5.96 -8.86
N SER A 63 8.24 -5.28 -9.45
CA SER A 63 9.09 -5.84 -10.51
C SER A 63 10.03 -6.94 -10.02
N LEU A 64 10.68 -6.72 -8.87
CA LEU A 64 11.76 -7.59 -8.37
C LEU A 64 11.24 -8.75 -7.52
N CYS A 65 10.13 -8.58 -6.81
CA CYS A 65 9.61 -9.58 -5.86
C CYS A 65 8.52 -10.51 -6.42
N GLY A 66 8.12 -10.34 -7.68
CA GLY A 66 7.04 -11.14 -8.29
C GLY A 66 7.38 -12.60 -8.61
N SER A 67 8.64 -13.03 -8.49
CA SER A 67 9.07 -14.40 -8.79
C SER A 67 10.18 -14.89 -7.86
N GLY A 68 10.15 -16.17 -7.46
CA GLY A 68 11.15 -16.79 -6.57
C GLY A 68 12.58 -16.83 -7.12
N GLY A 69 12.73 -16.61 -8.44
CA GLY A 69 13.94 -16.19 -9.15
C GLY A 69 15.27 -16.86 -8.81
N THR A 70 16.35 -16.26 -9.30
CA THR A 70 17.72 -16.63 -8.93
C THR A 70 18.08 -16.06 -7.55
N ALA A 71 19.22 -16.49 -6.99
CA ALA A 71 19.74 -15.88 -5.75
C ALA A 71 19.92 -14.35 -5.90
N LEU A 72 20.37 -13.89 -7.07
CA LEU A 72 20.49 -12.47 -7.39
C LEU A 72 19.13 -11.76 -7.34
N LYS A 73 18.09 -12.30 -8.00
CA LYS A 73 16.73 -11.70 -7.95
C LYS A 73 16.18 -11.62 -6.53
N ARG A 74 16.44 -12.63 -5.70
CA ARG A 74 16.05 -12.60 -4.27
C ARG A 74 16.76 -11.50 -3.50
N SER A 75 18.07 -11.33 -3.71
CA SER A 75 18.83 -10.23 -3.09
C SER A 75 18.33 -8.86 -3.57
N GLN A 76 18.01 -8.70 -4.85
CA GLN A 76 17.45 -7.47 -5.40
C GLN A 76 16.06 -7.16 -4.81
N CYS A 77 15.19 -8.17 -4.67
CA CYS A 77 13.91 -8.02 -3.99
C CYS A 77 14.08 -7.58 -2.53
N GLN A 78 15.01 -8.20 -1.78
CA GLN A 78 15.31 -7.79 -0.40
C GLN A 78 15.77 -6.33 -0.32
N GLN A 79 16.65 -5.91 -1.24
CA GLN A 79 17.10 -4.52 -1.29
C GLN A 79 15.95 -3.55 -1.62
N ALA A 80 15.06 -3.91 -2.54
CA ALA A 80 13.88 -3.11 -2.87
C ALA A 80 12.92 -2.99 -1.68
N GLN A 81 12.71 -4.06 -0.92
CA GLN A 81 11.90 -4.05 0.31
C GLN A 81 12.50 -3.13 1.38
N LEU A 82 13.83 -3.15 1.56
CA LEU A 82 14.52 -2.25 2.47
C LEU A 82 14.38 -0.79 2.04
N SER A 83 14.55 -0.50 0.74
CA SER A 83 14.37 0.86 0.20
C SER A 83 12.95 1.37 0.45
N LEU A 84 11.94 0.53 0.21
CA LEU A 84 10.54 0.87 0.47
C LEU A 84 10.29 1.15 1.96
N ALA A 85 10.85 0.35 2.86
CA ALA A 85 10.72 0.55 4.30
C ALA A 85 11.34 1.89 4.75
N VAL A 86 12.49 2.26 4.19
CA VAL A 86 13.14 3.55 4.46
C VAL A 86 12.26 4.71 3.99
N CYS A 87 11.76 4.67 2.75
CA CYS A 87 10.86 5.70 2.24
C CYS A 87 9.59 5.84 3.10
N LEU A 88 8.92 4.72 3.42
CA LEU A 88 7.73 4.78 4.27
C LEU A 88 8.03 5.35 5.67
N SER A 89 9.23 5.10 6.21
CA SER A 89 9.62 5.62 7.53
C SER A 89 9.87 7.14 7.49
N SER A 90 10.36 7.70 6.38
CA SER A 90 10.55 9.16 6.27
C SER A 90 9.23 9.94 6.22
N HIS A 91 8.12 9.27 5.91
CA HIS A 91 6.77 9.85 5.92
C HIS A 91 5.99 9.62 7.23
N GLN A 92 6.59 8.95 8.23
CA GLN A 92 5.94 8.62 9.51
C GLN A 92 6.25 9.62 10.65
N ASN A 93 7.12 10.60 10.40
CA ASN A 93 7.45 11.69 11.33
C ASN A 93 6.76 12.99 10.92
#